data_AF-A0A7W1KV37-F1
#
_entry.id   AF-A0A7W1KV37-F1
#
_cell.length_a   1.000
_cell.length_b   1.000
_cell.length_c   1.000
_cell.angle_alpha   90.00
_cell.angle_beta   90.00
_cell.angle_gamma   90.00
#
_symmetry.space_group_name_H-M   'P 1'
#
loop_
_entity.id
_entity.type
_entity.pdbx_description
1 polymer ?
#
loop_
_entity_poly.entity_id
_entity_poly.type
_entity_poly.pdbx_seq_one_letter_code
_entity_poly.pdbx_strand_id
1 'polypeptide(L)'
;VRVSADTLIDLMPGEPDGRNADHICFVIEPTDLHELAECTELNPVKGPVQRGGAHGLGWSLFVVDPDLHLIELKHYGADACGSPEVASG
;
A
#
# COMPACT_ATOMS: atom_id res chain seq x y z
N VAL A 1 -5.81 -12.96 10.89
CA VAL A 1 -6.46 -13.84 9.90
C VAL A 1 -5.41 -14.24 8.87
N ARG A 2 -5.39 -15.50 8.41
CA ARG A 2 -4.56 -15.93 7.26
C ARG A 2 -5.50 -16.17 6.08
N VAL A 3 -5.16 -15.60 4.93
CA VAL A 3 -5.89 -15.78 3.67
C VAL A 3 -5.10 -16.72 2.74
N SER A 4 -5.77 -17.31 1.76
CA SER A 4 -5.17 -18.16 0.72
C SER A 4 -5.50 -17.63 -0.67
N ALA A 5 -4.93 -18.24 -1.71
CA ALA A 5 -5.27 -17.91 -3.10
C ALA A 5 -6.76 -18.13 -3.43
N ASP A 6 -7.46 -18.95 -2.65
CA ASP A 6 -8.90 -19.21 -2.80
C ASP A 6 -9.77 -18.19 -2.04
N THR A 7 -9.16 -17.19 -1.41
CA THR A 7 -9.90 -16.12 -0.72
C THR A 7 -10.43 -15.12 -1.73
N LEU A 8 -11.74 -14.87 -1.67
CA LEU A 8 -12.43 -13.88 -2.49
C LEU A 8 -12.83 -12.67 -1.63
N ILE A 9 -12.68 -11.48 -2.21
CA ILE A 9 -13.20 -10.23 -1.65
C ILE A 9 -14.22 -9.70 -2.65
N ASP A 10 -15.51 -9.85 -2.33
CA ASP A 10 -16.60 -9.33 -3.14
C ASP A 10 -16.95 -7.91 -2.68
N LEU A 11 -16.96 -6.97 -3.64
CA LEU A 11 -17.39 -5.60 -3.42
C LEU A 11 -18.84 -5.46 -3.86
N MET A 12 -19.71 -5.15 -2.90
CA MET A 12 -21.15 -4.97 -3.13
C MET A 12 -21.52 -3.51 -2.93
N PRO A 13 -22.39 -2.93 -3.77
CA PRO A 13 -22.87 -1.57 -3.57
C PRO A 13 -23.65 -1.45 -2.26
N GLY A 14 -23.44 -0.37 -1.53
CA GLY A 14 -24.14 -0.08 -0.29
C GLY A 14 -23.86 1.34 0.19
N GLU A 15 -24.77 1.88 0.98
CA GLU A 15 -24.56 3.16 1.66
C GLU A 15 -23.55 2.96 2.81
N PRO A 16 -22.53 3.82 2.94
CA PRO A 16 -21.62 3.75 4.08
C PRO A 16 -22.39 3.99 5.39
N ASP A 17 -22.46 2.98 6.25
CA ASP A 17 -23.13 3.06 7.57
C ASP A 17 -22.16 3.19 8.75
N GLY A 18 -20.84 3.29 8.47
CA GLY A 18 -19.78 3.43 9.45
C GLY A 18 -18.39 3.18 8.86
N ARG A 19 -17.37 3.09 9.73
CA ARG A 19 -16.03 2.59 9.37
C ARG A 19 -15.83 1.21 9.97
N ASN A 20 -15.93 0.18 9.14
CA ASN A 20 -15.73 -1.21 9.58
C ASN A 20 -14.24 -1.56 9.69
N ALA A 21 -13.40 -1.03 8.80
CA ALA A 21 -11.94 -1.16 8.84
C ALA A 21 -11.26 0.22 8.78
N ASP A 22 -10.10 0.35 9.44
CA ASP A 22 -9.27 1.55 9.35
C ASP A 22 -8.62 1.67 7.96
N HIS A 23 -8.07 0.57 7.44
CA HIS A 23 -7.57 0.43 6.08
C HIS A 23 -7.52 -1.04 5.66
N ILE A 24 -7.44 -1.28 4.34
CA ILE A 24 -7.17 -2.60 3.75
C ILE A 24 -5.74 -2.60 3.22
N CYS A 25 -4.91 -3.53 3.67
CA CYS A 25 -3.51 -3.63 3.24
C CYS A 25 -3.33 -4.78 2.24
N PHE A 26 -2.84 -4.46 1.04
CA PHE A 26 -2.43 -5.43 0.05
C PHE A 26 -0.91 -5.50 -0.02
N VAL A 27 -0.39 -6.72 0.04
CA VAL A 27 1.03 -6.97 -0.28
C VAL A 27 1.15 -7.04 -1.79
N ILE A 28 1.98 -6.17 -2.36
CA ILE A 28 2.30 -6.12 -3.78
C ILE A 28 3.74 -6.57 -4.02
N GLU A 29 4.06 -6.86 -5.27
CA GLU A 29 5.45 -7.08 -5.70
C GLU A 29 6.31 -5.83 -5.44
N PRO A 30 7.63 -5.97 -5.25
CA PRO A 30 8.53 -4.81 -5.13
C PRO A 30 8.28 -3.81 -6.27
N THR A 31 7.96 -2.57 -5.91
CA THR A 31 7.49 -1.53 -6.84
C THR A 31 8.09 -0.20 -6.43
N ASP A 32 8.44 0.67 -7.38
CA ASP A 32 8.81 2.05 -7.07
C ASP A 32 7.57 2.82 -6.58
N LEU A 33 7.45 2.97 -5.26
CA LEU A 33 6.32 3.67 -4.66
C LEU A 33 6.39 5.19 -4.87
N HIS A 34 7.55 5.77 -5.19
CA HIS A 34 7.63 7.20 -5.52
C HIS A 34 7.02 7.44 -6.88
N GLU A 35 7.39 6.64 -7.88
CA GLU A 35 6.74 6.69 -9.21
C GLU A 35 5.23 6.45 -9.09
N LEU A 36 4.83 5.45 -8.30
CA LEU A 36 3.40 5.17 -8.09
C LEU A 36 2.65 6.31 -7.39
N ALA A 37 3.31 7.04 -6.48
CA ALA A 37 2.74 8.20 -5.80
C ALA A 37 2.57 9.43 -6.72
N GLU A 38 3.21 9.45 -7.89
CA GLU A 38 2.99 10.47 -8.92
C GLU A 38 1.74 10.18 -9.77
N CYS A 39 1.20 8.95 -9.71
CA CYS A 39 -0.01 8.57 -10.41
C CYS A 39 -1.26 9.14 -9.71
N THR A 40 -1.76 10.28 -10.20
CA THR A 40 -2.91 10.98 -9.61
C THR A 40 -4.22 10.20 -9.71
N GLU A 41 -4.35 9.29 -10.67
CA GLU A 41 -5.52 8.41 -10.81
C GLU A 41 -5.71 7.47 -9.61
N LEU A 42 -4.62 7.17 -8.89
CA LEU A 42 -4.67 6.35 -7.67
C LEU A 42 -5.07 7.16 -6.43
N ASN A 43 -5.17 8.49 -6.50
CA ASN A 43 -5.45 9.34 -5.33
C ASN A 43 -4.56 9.02 -4.10
N PRO A 44 -3.22 9.14 -4.24
CA PRO A 44 -2.28 8.90 -3.14
C PRO A 44 -2.44 9.96 -2.05
N VAL A 45 -2.53 9.51 -0.80
CA VAL A 45 -2.77 10.37 0.38
C VAL A 45 -1.63 10.35 1.39
N LYS A 46 -0.75 9.34 1.37
CA LYS A 46 0.39 9.26 2.27
C LYS A 46 1.44 8.26 1.79
N GLY A 47 2.70 8.59 2.02
CA GLY A 47 3.84 7.74 1.66
C GLY A 47 4.50 8.21 0.36
N PRO A 48 5.57 7.54 -0.11
CA PRO A 48 6.14 6.30 0.44
C PRO A 48 6.67 6.44 1.87
N VAL A 49 6.43 5.45 2.73
CA VAL A 49 6.89 5.46 4.13
C VAL A 49 7.09 4.04 4.67
N GLN A 50 8.07 3.85 5.55
CA GLN A 50 8.27 2.57 6.22
C GLN A 50 7.27 2.34 7.37
N ARG A 51 6.64 1.16 7.39
CA ARG A 51 5.65 0.76 8.41
C ARG A 51 5.83 -0.71 8.79
N GLY A 52 5.80 -0.99 10.10
CA GLY A 52 5.74 -2.37 10.59
C GLY A 52 4.42 -3.05 10.21
N GLY A 53 4.47 -4.37 10.00
CA GLY A 53 3.32 -5.22 9.71
C GLY A 53 3.61 -6.69 10.01
N ALA A 54 2.73 -7.59 9.57
CA ALA A 54 2.81 -9.01 9.90
C ALA A 54 4.10 -9.70 9.42
N HIS A 55 4.71 -9.23 8.32
CA HIS A 55 6.00 -9.73 7.81
C HIS A 55 7.20 -8.85 8.21
N GLY A 56 7.05 -8.00 9.24
CA GLY A 56 8.09 -7.08 9.67
C GLY A 56 7.98 -5.70 9.00
N LEU A 57 9.13 -5.03 8.84
CA LEU A 57 9.20 -3.68 8.27
C LEU A 57 9.08 -3.75 6.74
N GLY A 58 8.17 -2.96 6.16
CA GLY A 58 8.03 -2.81 4.70
C GLY A 58 7.76 -1.37 4.33
N TRP A 59 7.82 -1.09 3.02
CA TRP A 59 7.47 0.19 2.43
C TRP A 59 5.99 0.21 2.08
N SER A 60 5.33 1.33 2.39
CA SER A 60 3.90 1.51 2.24
C SER A 60 3.58 2.80 1.49
N LEU A 61 2.62 2.72 0.58
CA LEU A 61 1.91 3.85 -0.03
C LEU A 61 0.43 3.72 0.32
N PHE A 62 -0.20 4.81 0.73
CA PHE A 62 -1.63 4.85 1.05
C PHE A 62 -2.36 5.63 -0.04
N VAL A 63 -3.43 5.02 -0.54
CA VAL A 63 -4.31 5.55 -1.57
C VAL A 63 -5.76 5.49 -1.09
N VAL A 64 -6.63 6.27 -1.71
CA VAL A 64 -8.06 6.27 -1.39
C VAL A 64 -8.86 5.87 -2.62
N ASP A 65 -9.67 4.83 -2.48
CA ASP A 65 -10.54 4.35 -3.57
C ASP A 65 -11.75 5.30 -3.80
N PRO A 66 -12.54 5.11 -4.86
CA PRO A 66 -13.71 5.96 -5.14
C PRO A 66 -14.78 5.97 -4.04
N ASP A 67 -14.86 4.91 -3.24
CA ASP A 67 -15.81 4.77 -2.11
C ASP A 67 -15.22 5.29 -0.78
N LEU A 68 -14.05 5.94 -0.85
CA LEU A 68 -13.32 6.56 0.26
C LEU A 68 -12.69 5.57 1.26
N HIS A 69 -12.48 4.31 0.85
CA HIS A 69 -11.70 3.37 1.64
C HIS A 69 -10.21 3.66 1.55
N LEU A 70 -9.54 3.60 2.69
CA LEU A 70 -8.08 3.72 2.75
C LEU A 70 -7.45 2.37 2.39
N ILE A 71 -6.64 2.36 1.32
CA ILE A 71 -5.91 1.19 0.85
C ILE A 71 -4.42 1.41 1.08
N GLU A 72 -3.76 0.47 1.75
CA GLU A 72 -2.30 0.41 1.88
C GLU A 72 -1.74 -0.56 0.83
N LEU A 73 -0.89 -0.05 -0.05
CA LEU A 73 -0.06 -0.86 -0.94
C LEU A 73 1.30 -1.05 -0.27
N LYS A 74 1.67 -2.30 0.00
CA LYS A 74 2.86 -2.62 0.78
C LYS A 74 3.76 -3.62 0.06
N HIS A 75 5.07 -3.38 0.06
CA HIS A 75 6.04 -4.41 -0.33
C HIS A 75 7.19 -4.49 0.67
N TYR A 76 7.91 -5.62 0.60
CA TYR A 76 9.03 -5.96 1.49
C TYR A 76 10.36 -6.08 0.75
N GLY A 77 10.38 -5.82 -0.56
CA GLY A 77 11.62 -5.76 -1.36
C GLY A 77 12.49 -4.54 -1.04
N ALA A 78 13.74 -4.58 -1.49
CA ALA A 78 14.62 -3.41 -1.50
C ALA A 78 14.14 -2.42 -2.58
N ASP A 79 14.24 -1.12 -2.28
CA ASP A 79 13.93 0.06 -3.12
C ASP A 79 12.44 0.45 -3.17
N ALA A 80 12.01 1.72 -3.06
CA ALA A 80 12.62 2.95 -3.59
C ALA A 80 12.77 4.08 -2.56
N CYS A 81 13.98 4.28 -2.05
CA CYS A 81 14.51 5.62 -1.80
C CYS A 81 15.96 5.52 -2.24
N GLY A 82 16.35 6.28 -3.26
CA GLY A 82 17.71 6.29 -3.77
C GLY A 82 18.68 6.41 -2.60
N SER A 83 19.39 5.31 -2.31
CA SER A 83 20.58 5.41 -1.48
C SER A 83 21.59 6.19 -2.32
N PRO A 84 22.18 7.30 -1.87
CA PRO A 84 23.33 7.84 -2.57
C PRO A 84 24.38 6.73 -2.57
N GLU A 85 24.77 6.31 -3.76
CA GLU A 85 25.95 5.49 -3.98
C GLU A 85 27.11 6.15 -3.23
N VAL A 86 27.57 5.53 -2.16
CA VAL A 86 28.82 5.92 -1.50
C VAL A 86 29.92 5.65 -2.50
N ALA A 87 30.29 6.68 -3.27
CA ALA A 87 31.45 6.69 -4.13
C ALA A 87 32.67 6.30 -3.29
N SER A 88 33.10 5.05 -3.47
CA SER A 88 34.37 4.56 -2.98
C SER A 88 35.38 4.80 -4.10
N GLY A 89 36.11 5.91 -4.01
CA GLY A 89 37.17 6.29 -4.94
C GLY A 89 37.89 7.54 -4.49
#